data_AF-A0A376TE90-F1
#
_entry.id   AF-A0A376TE90-F1
#
_cell.length_a   1.000
_cell.length_b   1.000
_cell.length_c   1.000
_cell.angle_alpha   90.00
_cell.angle_beta   90.00
_cell.angle_gamma   90.00
#
_symmetry.space_group_name_H-M   'P 1'
#
loop_
_entity.id
_entity.type
_entity.pdbx_description
1 polymer ?
#
loop_
_entity_poly.entity_id
_entity_poly.type
_entity_poly.pdbx_seq_one_letter_code
_entity_poly.pdbx_strand_id
1 'polypeptide(L)' 'MSDYQMFEVQVSQVEPLTEQVKRFTLVATDGKPLPAFTGGSHIIVQMSDG' A
#
# COMPACT_ATOMS: atom_id res chain seq x y z
N MET A 1 -9.49 7.28 20.03
CA MET A 1 -8.70 6.34 19.22
C MET A 1 -8.78 6.86 17.80
N SER A 2 -7.68 7.01 17.09
CA SER A 2 -7.76 7.44 15.69
C SER A 2 -8.37 6.30 14.89
N ASP A 3 -9.51 6.53 14.25
CA ASP A 3 -10.16 5.55 13.39
C ASP A 3 -9.34 5.45 12.10
N TYR A 4 -8.52 4.40 12.00
CA TYR A 4 -7.84 4.06 10.75
C TYR A 4 -8.80 3.27 9.85
N GLN A 5 -8.96 3.72 8.61
CA GLN A 5 -9.67 2.96 7.59
C GLN A 5 -8.69 2.00 6.89
N MET A 6 -8.99 0.70 6.94
CA MET A 6 -8.23 -0.33 6.24
C MET A 6 -8.78 -0.55 4.82
N PHE A 7 -7.88 -0.82 3.88
CA PHE A 7 -8.20 -1.14 2.49
C PHE A 7 -7.52 -2.44 2.09
N GLU A 8 -8.30 -3.36 1.54
CA GLU A 8 -7.75 -4.58 0.93
C GLU A 8 -7.07 -4.24 -0.39
N VAL A 9 -5.78 -4.53 -0.48
CA VAL A 9 -4.93 -4.21 -1.63
C VAL A 9 -4.21 -5.45 -2.14
N GLN A 10 -3.88 -5.43 -3.42
CA GLN A 10 -2.98 -6.40 -4.03
C GLN A 10 -1.73 -5.71 -4.57
N VAL A 11 -0.61 -6.42 -4.55
CA VAL A 11 0.64 -5.99 -5.19
C VAL A 11 0.52 -6.29 -6.69
N SER A 12 0.34 -5.25 -7.51
CA SER A 12 0.26 -5.41 -8.97
C SER A 12 1.63 -5.45 -9.63
N GLN A 13 2.64 -4.88 -9.00
CA GLN A 13 4.01 -4.83 -9.52
C GLN A 13 5.03 -4.81 -8.39
N VAL A 14 6.16 -5.48 -8.63
CA VAL A 14 7.35 -5.46 -7.77
C VAL A 14 8.54 -5.02 -8.62
N GLU A 15 9.13 -3.87 -8.29
CA GLU A 15 10.30 -3.32 -8.97
C GLU A 15 11.51 -3.36 -8.03
N PRO A 16 12.55 -4.15 -8.32
CA PRO A 16 13.82 -4.05 -7.59
C PRO A 16 14.55 -2.77 -8.02
N LEU A 17 14.85 -1.89 -7.07
CA LEU A 17 15.61 -0.66 -7.34
C LEU A 17 17.10 -0.83 -7.03
N THR A 18 17.40 -1.59 -5.99
CA THR A 18 18.75 -2.02 -5.62
C THR A 18 18.69 -3.44 -5.05
N GLU A 19 19.81 -4.01 -4.64
CA GLU A 19 19.85 -5.32 -3.97
C GLU A 19 19.01 -5.36 -2.67
N GLN A 20 18.87 -4.22 -1.98
CA GLN A 20 18.19 -4.13 -0.68
C GLN A 20 16.89 -3.31 -0.71
N VAL A 21 16.54 -2.68 -1.84
CA VAL A 21 15.37 -1.81 -1.95
C VAL A 21 14.45 -2.27 -3.07
N LYS A 22 13.17 -2.46 -2.74
CA LYS A 22 12.10 -2.77 -3.69
C LYS A 22 11.00 -1.72 -3.61
N ARG A 23 10.43 -1.38 -4.75
CA ARG A 23 9.19 -0.62 -4.87
C ARG A 23 8.06 -1.58 -5.16
N PHE A 24 6.94 -1.39 -4.47
CA PHE A 24 5.71 -2.15 -4.67
C PHE A 24 4.62 -1.20 -5.18
N THR A 25 3.89 -1.62 -6.20
CA THR A 25 2.68 -0.91 -6.64
C THR A 25 1.47 -1.62 -6.05
N LEU A 26 0.71 -0.88 -5.22
CA LEU A 26 -0.52 -1.36 -4.60
C LEU A 26 -1.72 -0.86 -5.40
N VAL A 27 -2.68 -1.76 -5.65
CA VAL A 27 -3.98 -1.41 -6.24
C VAL A 27 -5.10 -2.00 -5.38
N ALA A 28 -6.25 -1.34 -5.35
CA ALA A 28 -7.41 -1.88 -4.64
C ALA A 28 -7.86 -3.19 -5.28
N THR A 29 -8.27 -4.15 -4.45
CA THR A 29 -8.77 -5.45 -4.91
C THR A 29 -10.10 -5.34 -5.66
N ASP A 30 -10.88 -4.29 -5.41
CA ASP A 30 -12.16 -4.02 -6.07
C ASP A 30 -12.04 -3.24 -7.39
N GLY A 31 -10.81 -2.95 -7.83
CA GLY A 31 -10.52 -2.21 -9.06
C GLY A 31 -10.81 -0.71 -9.01
N LYS A 32 -11.23 -0.16 -7.86
CA LYS A 32 -11.44 1.28 -7.69
C LYS A 32 -10.14 2.01 -7.33
N PRO A 33 -10.08 3.34 -7.53
CA PRO A 33 -8.94 4.12 -7.04
C PRO A 33 -8.83 4.08 -5.51
N LEU A 34 -7.60 3.96 -5.00
CA LEU A 34 -7.30 4.22 -3.59
C LEU A 34 -7.43 5.73 -3.29
N PRO A 35 -7.67 6.13 -2.03
CA PRO A 35 -7.73 7.53 -1.66
C PRO A 35 -6.47 8.30 -2.07
N ALA A 36 -6.65 9.52 -2.56
CA ALA A 36 -5.53 10.37 -2.94
C ALA A 36 -4.74 10.82 -1.69
N PHE A 37 -3.41 10.85 -1.81
CA PHE A 37 -2.54 11.42 -0.79
C PHE A 37 -2.52 12.94 -0.85
N THR A 38 -2.37 13.56 0.32
CA THR A 38 -2.02 14.98 0.49
C THR A 38 -0.59 15.10 1.06
N GLY A 39 -0.02 16.31 1.05
CA GLY A 39 1.34 16.53 1.57
C GLY A 39 1.50 16.04 3.02
N GLY A 40 2.51 15.22 3.29
CA GLY A 40 2.76 14.61 4.61
C GLY A 40 2.00 13.31 4.88
N SER A 41 1.22 12.81 3.93
CA SER A 41 0.52 11.53 4.07
C SER A 41 1.49 10.35 4.16
N HIS A 42 1.12 9.37 4.97
CA HIS A 42 1.74 8.05 5.03
C HIS A 42 0.66 7.02 5.32
N ILE A 43 0.97 5.75 5.10
CA ILE A 43 0.07 4.63 5.38
C ILE A 43 0.73 3.67 6.35
N ILE A 44 -0.10 2.91 7.03
CA ILE A 44 0.31 1.75 7.80
C ILE A 44 0.01 0.53 6.92
N VAL A 45 1.00 -0.34 6.77
CA VAL A 45 0.80 -1.63 6.09
C VAL A 45 0.71 -2.70 7.16
N GLN A 46 -0.42 -3.41 7.18
CA GLN A 46 -0.59 -4.60 7.99
C GLN A 46 -0.44 -5.83 7.09
N MET A 47 0.46 -6.71 7.48
CA MET A 47 0.65 -8.01 6.85
C MET A 47 0.14 -9.06 7.84
N SER A 48 -0.52 -10.11 7.36
CA SER A 48 -0.76 -11.29 8.19
C SER A 48 0.58 -11.92 8.54
N ASP A 49 0.74 -12.32 9.80
CA ASP A 49 1.82 -13.24 10.15
C ASP A 49 1.58 -14.55 9.38
N GLY A 50 2.61 -14.96 8.63
CA GLY A 50 2.59 -16.18 7.81
C GLY A 50 2.76 -17.45 8.62
#